data_AF-T1J184-F1
#
_entry.id   AF-T1J184-F1
#
_cell.length_a   1.000
_cell.length_b   1.000
_cell.length_c   1.000
_cell.angle_alpha   90.00
_cell.angle_beta   90.00
_cell.angle_gamma   90.00
#
_symmetry.space_group_name_H-M   'P 1'
#
loop_
_entity.id
_entity.type
_entity.pdbx_description
1 polymer ?
#
loop_
_entity_poly.entity_id
_entity_poly.type
_entity_poly.pdbx_seq_one_letter_code
_entity_poly.pdbx_strand_id
1 'polypeptide(L)'
;MATLDDKLLGEKVQNYCSSSSENNSDDENEPTTDTRASESKQNIEQWDGTSVNTGPKGVLRDWQRFKQLETERREEQEAEKLNLMKKLSLNCRSQIEDEEAKKEEEELEELLHDDFLKVYLQKRMEEMLTKIKSLPVFGRVINLNSADEFLDAVDKEQKDVTIVIHLYEDNNSSCEAMNGCLTSLSEDYPQVKFCRLKASIAGLSKHFKINGIPALLIYKSGQIMGNFVKMGKEFGDDFYASDVETFLIDHGLLPDKTLVPSLIRGTE
;
A
#
# COMPACT_ATOMS: atom_id res chain seq x y z
N MET A 1 -15.63 40.97 -27.94
CA MET A 1 -17.03 40.56 -27.71
C MET A 1 -17.16 39.14 -28.22
N ALA A 2 -17.61 38.19 -27.39
CA ALA A 2 -17.77 36.78 -27.79
C ALA A 2 -18.98 36.62 -28.73
N THR A 3 -18.86 35.75 -29.73
CA THR A 3 -19.92 35.46 -30.71
C THR A 3 -20.96 34.50 -30.11
N LEU A 4 -22.14 34.40 -30.75
CA LEU A 4 -23.25 33.56 -30.28
C LEU A 4 -22.89 32.06 -30.24
N ASP A 5 -22.00 31.62 -31.11
CA ASP A 5 -21.55 30.22 -31.18
C ASP A 5 -20.71 29.82 -29.95
N ASP A 6 -19.92 30.74 -29.38
CA ASP A 6 -19.10 30.49 -28.18
C ASP A 6 -19.97 30.21 -26.93
N LYS A 7 -21.20 30.75 -26.88
CA LYS A 7 -22.13 30.53 -25.76
C LYS A 7 -22.85 29.19 -25.82
N LEU A 8 -23.01 28.60 -27.01
CA LEU A 8 -23.68 27.31 -27.18
C LEU A 8 -22.75 26.12 -26.93
N LEU A 9 -21.44 26.28 -27.18
CA LEU A 9 -20.46 25.20 -27.06
C LEU A 9 -19.77 25.11 -25.68
N GLY A 10 -20.09 26.02 -24.76
CA GLY A 10 -19.64 25.94 -23.36
C GLY A 10 -18.13 26.13 -23.17
N GLU A 11 -17.42 26.62 -24.18
CA GLU A 11 -15.98 26.82 -24.12
C GLU A 11 -15.67 28.11 -23.34
N LYS A 12 -15.22 27.98 -22.09
CA LYS A 12 -14.82 29.11 -21.25
C LYS A 12 -13.50 29.70 -21.73
N VAL A 13 -13.59 30.78 -22.50
CA VAL A 13 -12.43 31.55 -22.95
C VAL A 13 -12.01 32.53 -21.84
N GLN A 14 -10.79 32.32 -21.33
CA GLN A 14 -9.92 33.20 -20.53
C GLN A 14 -9.98 33.12 -18.99
N ASN A 15 -8.88 32.64 -18.42
CA ASN A 15 -8.36 33.09 -17.13
C ASN A 15 -6.91 33.56 -17.34
N TYR A 16 -6.75 34.74 -17.94
CA TYR A 16 -5.49 35.49 -17.90
C TYR A 16 -5.58 36.47 -16.73
N CYS A 17 -4.81 36.22 -15.68
CA CYS A 17 -4.60 37.19 -14.60
C CYS A 17 -3.12 37.50 -14.54
N SER A 18 -2.71 38.51 -15.30
CA SER A 18 -1.42 39.16 -15.16
C SER A 18 -1.35 39.84 -13.79
N SER A 19 -0.37 39.48 -12.97
CA SER A 19 0.06 40.30 -11.85
C SER A 19 1.56 40.41 -11.91
N SER A 20 1.98 41.58 -12.38
CA SER A 20 3.31 42.13 -12.32
C SER A 20 3.75 42.31 -10.86
N SER A 21 4.85 41.68 -10.49
CA SER A 21 5.68 42.08 -9.37
C SER A 21 7.13 42.12 -9.85
N GLU A 22 7.62 43.33 -10.06
CA GLU A 22 9.03 43.64 -10.27
C GLU A 22 9.81 43.26 -9.00
N ASN A 23 10.88 42.48 -9.15
CA ASN A 23 11.98 42.51 -8.19
C ASN A 23 13.29 42.25 -8.95
N ASN A 24 14.06 43.32 -9.13
CA ASN A 24 15.44 43.27 -9.59
C ASN A 24 16.32 42.71 -8.46
N SER A 25 17.14 41.72 -8.79
CA SER A 25 18.38 41.45 -8.07
C SER A 25 19.33 40.74 -9.03
N ASP A 26 20.22 41.55 -9.61
CA ASP A 26 21.49 41.11 -10.17
C ASP A 26 22.28 40.37 -9.10
N ASP A 27 22.80 39.18 -9.41
CA ASP A 27 24.03 38.71 -8.79
C ASP A 27 24.74 37.73 -9.74
N GLU A 28 25.86 38.20 -10.29
CA GLU A 28 26.81 37.38 -11.02
C GLU A 28 27.62 36.54 -10.03
N ASN A 29 27.74 35.24 -10.28
CA ASN A 29 28.86 34.44 -9.77
C ASN A 29 29.07 33.20 -10.66
N GLU A 30 30.16 33.20 -11.44
CA GLU A 30 30.84 31.96 -11.83
C GLU A 30 31.43 31.29 -10.58
N PRO A 31 31.58 29.94 -10.57
CA PRO A 31 32.94 29.45 -10.78
C PRO A 31 33.04 28.15 -11.58
N THR A 32 34.27 27.93 -12.02
CA THR A 32 34.81 26.86 -12.85
C THR A 32 34.98 25.50 -12.16
N THR A 33 35.15 24.47 -13.01
CA THR A 33 35.99 23.26 -12.89
C THR A 33 35.29 21.90 -12.97
N ASP A 34 35.81 21.12 -13.93
CA ASP A 34 35.51 19.74 -14.26
C ASP A 34 35.62 18.77 -13.08
N THR A 35 34.65 17.87 -12.93
CA THR A 35 34.94 16.49 -12.51
C THR A 35 33.93 15.53 -13.12
N ARG A 36 34.42 14.64 -14.00
CA ARG A 36 33.70 13.48 -14.51
C ARG A 36 33.29 12.57 -13.35
N ALA A 37 32.00 12.36 -13.15
CA ALA A 37 31.47 11.26 -12.36
C ALA A 37 30.38 10.55 -13.16
N SER A 38 30.62 9.26 -13.38
CA SER A 38 29.79 8.34 -14.13
C SER A 38 28.47 8.03 -13.42
N GLU A 39 27.48 7.75 -14.24
CA GLU A 39 26.07 7.42 -14.00
C GLU A 39 25.74 6.57 -12.77
N SER A 40 24.72 7.01 -12.03
CA SER A 40 23.61 6.13 -11.66
C SER A 40 22.32 6.95 -11.58
N LYS A 41 21.60 7.03 -12.70
CA LYS A 41 20.23 7.58 -12.71
C LYS A 41 19.33 6.56 -12.02
N GLN A 42 19.20 6.68 -10.70
CA GLN A 42 18.10 6.03 -10.00
C GLN A 42 16.81 6.68 -10.50
N ASN A 43 15.92 5.87 -11.10
CA ASN A 43 14.56 6.29 -11.39
C ASN A 43 13.86 6.58 -10.06
N ILE A 44 13.93 7.84 -9.65
CA ILE A 44 13.01 8.41 -8.68
C ILE A 44 11.70 8.50 -9.44
N GLU A 45 10.78 7.58 -9.15
CA GLU A 45 9.39 7.73 -9.60
C GLU A 45 8.90 9.09 -9.10
N GLN A 46 8.81 10.04 -10.03
CA GLN A 46 8.48 11.42 -9.77
C GLN A 46 7.03 11.45 -9.30
N TRP A 47 6.83 11.63 -7.99
CA TRP A 47 5.50 11.82 -7.43
C TRP A 47 4.96 13.14 -7.94
N ASP A 48 3.95 13.06 -8.81
CA ASP A 48 3.30 14.19 -9.50
C ASP A 48 2.50 15.15 -8.58
N GLY A 49 2.76 15.12 -7.26
CA GLY A 49 2.15 15.98 -6.23
C GLY A 49 0.63 15.85 -6.06
N THR A 50 -0.05 15.11 -6.93
CA THR A 50 -1.51 15.05 -6.99
C THR A 50 -1.98 13.71 -6.45
N SER A 51 -2.31 13.63 -5.16
CA SER A 51 -2.93 12.42 -4.62
C SER A 51 -4.36 12.27 -5.17
N VAL A 52 -4.58 11.18 -5.89
CA VAL A 52 -5.86 10.84 -6.54
C VAL A 52 -6.55 9.64 -5.86
N ASN A 53 -6.02 9.20 -4.73
CA ASN A 53 -6.47 8.00 -4.02
C ASN A 53 -7.19 8.30 -2.70
N THR A 54 -7.14 9.55 -2.21
CA THR A 54 -7.71 9.94 -0.91
C THR A 54 -8.53 11.23 -1.01
N GLY A 55 -9.42 11.44 -0.04
CA GLY A 55 -10.28 12.63 0.04
C GLY A 55 -11.30 12.76 -1.10
N PRO A 56 -11.82 13.97 -1.37
CA PRO A 56 -12.83 14.19 -2.41
C PRO A 56 -12.43 13.72 -3.81
N LYS A 57 -11.12 13.81 -4.14
CA LYS A 57 -10.57 13.36 -5.43
C LYS A 57 -10.60 11.83 -5.56
N GLY A 58 -10.24 11.12 -4.48
CA GLY A 58 -10.33 9.65 -4.42
C GLY A 58 -11.77 9.17 -4.61
N VAL A 59 -12.72 9.78 -3.90
CA VAL A 59 -14.15 9.45 -4.02
C VAL A 59 -14.65 9.66 -5.45
N LEU A 60 -14.31 10.79 -6.08
CA LEU A 60 -14.73 11.07 -7.45
C LEU A 60 -14.16 10.05 -8.44
N ARG A 61 -12.88 9.68 -8.28
CA ARG A 61 -12.22 8.69 -9.13
C ARG A 61 -12.83 7.30 -8.97
N ASP A 62 -13.09 6.87 -7.73
CA ASP A 62 -13.73 5.59 -7.47
C ASP A 62 -15.16 5.56 -8.03
N TRP A 63 -15.91 6.67 -7.95
CA TRP A 63 -17.23 6.79 -8.59
C TRP A 63 -17.17 6.72 -10.11
N GLN A 64 -16.21 7.41 -10.74
CA GLN A 64 -16.01 7.35 -12.20
C GLN A 64 -15.71 5.91 -12.65
N ARG A 65 -14.85 5.21 -11.91
CA ARG A 65 -14.50 3.82 -12.20
C ARG A 65 -15.67 2.86 -11.97
N PHE A 66 -16.44 3.08 -10.90
CA PHE A 66 -17.68 2.35 -10.64
C PHE A 66 -18.66 2.49 -11.82
N LYS A 67 -18.86 3.72 -12.32
CA LYS A 67 -19.75 3.97 -13.46
C LYS A 67 -19.26 3.36 -14.76
N GLN A 68 -17.95 3.38 -15.02
CA GLN A 68 -17.35 2.71 -16.18
C GLN A 68 -17.58 1.18 -16.15
N LEU A 69 -17.34 0.54 -15.00
CA LEU A 69 -17.60 -0.89 -14.84
C LEU A 69 -19.09 -1.23 -14.95
N GLU A 70 -19.95 -0.35 -14.46
CA GLU A 70 -21.40 -0.51 -14.58
C GLU A 70 -21.85 -0.46 -16.05
N THR A 71 -21.29 0.45 -16.85
CA THR A 71 -21.59 0.55 -18.29
C THR A 71 -21.02 -0.63 -19.07
N GLU A 72 -19.77 -1.02 -18.82
CA GLU A 72 -19.14 -2.18 -19.48
C GLU A 72 -19.94 -3.46 -19.21
N ARG A 73 -20.36 -3.68 -17.96
CA ARG A 73 -21.16 -4.85 -17.60
C ARG A 73 -22.53 -4.84 -18.28
N ARG A 74 -23.17 -3.68 -18.40
CA ARG A 74 -24.46 -3.55 -19.11
C ARG A 74 -24.31 -3.90 -20.59
N GLU A 75 -23.26 -3.40 -21.23
CA GLU A 75 -22.94 -3.69 -22.64
C GLU A 75 -22.64 -5.20 -22.85
N GLU A 76 -21.91 -5.82 -21.93
CA GLU A 76 -21.66 -7.27 -21.94
C GLU A 76 -22.97 -8.06 -21.81
N GLN A 77 -23.84 -7.69 -20.87
CA GLN A 77 -25.14 -8.34 -20.67
C GLN A 77 -26.06 -8.21 -21.89
N GLU A 78 -26.12 -7.02 -22.50
CA GLU A 78 -26.89 -6.80 -23.73
C GLU A 78 -26.34 -7.65 -24.88
N ALA A 79 -25.02 -7.77 -25.01
CA ALA A 79 -24.39 -8.61 -26.02
C ALA A 79 -24.69 -10.12 -25.77
N GLU A 80 -24.64 -10.58 -24.52
CA GLU A 80 -25.00 -11.94 -24.13
C GLU A 80 -26.46 -12.26 -24.41
N LYS A 81 -27.38 -11.36 -24.02
CA LYS A 81 -28.81 -11.49 -24.28
C LYS A 81 -29.11 -11.55 -25.78
N LEU A 82 -28.47 -10.68 -26.56
CA LEU A 82 -28.61 -10.66 -28.01
C LEU A 82 -28.08 -11.96 -28.63
N ASN A 83 -26.96 -12.50 -28.13
CA ASN A 83 -26.44 -13.80 -28.55
C ASN A 83 -27.38 -14.95 -28.16
N LEU A 84 -27.98 -14.92 -26.98
CA LEU A 84 -28.96 -15.90 -26.52
C LEU A 84 -30.23 -15.83 -27.37
N MET A 85 -30.76 -14.64 -27.63
CA MET A 85 -31.89 -14.41 -28.53
C MET A 85 -31.62 -14.95 -29.94
N LYS A 86 -30.44 -14.70 -30.51
CA LYS A 86 -30.05 -15.28 -31.81
C LYS A 86 -30.07 -16.81 -31.77
N LYS A 87 -29.60 -17.41 -30.66
CA LYS A 87 -29.54 -18.87 -30.47
C LYS A 87 -30.92 -19.50 -30.26
N LEU A 88 -31.78 -18.83 -29.49
CA LEU A 88 -33.15 -19.24 -29.22
C LEU A 88 -34.07 -18.98 -30.41
N SER A 89 -33.91 -17.89 -31.16
CA SER A 89 -34.69 -17.61 -32.38
C SER A 89 -34.49 -18.67 -33.47
N LEU A 90 -33.40 -19.43 -33.43
CA LEU A 90 -33.18 -20.58 -34.31
C LEU A 90 -34.02 -21.81 -33.89
N ASN A 91 -34.60 -21.82 -32.69
CA ASN A 91 -35.45 -22.87 -32.14
C ASN A 91 -36.85 -22.28 -31.82
N CYS A 92 -37.91 -22.67 -32.53
CA CYS A 92 -39.26 -22.11 -32.31
C CYS A 92 -39.71 -22.22 -30.83
N ARG A 93 -39.78 -21.10 -30.12
CA ARG A 93 -40.33 -20.98 -28.75
C ARG A 93 -41.75 -20.43 -28.77
N SER A 94 -42.51 -20.73 -27.70
CA SER A 94 -43.91 -20.33 -27.55
C SER A 94 -44.07 -19.02 -26.77
N GLN A 95 -45.15 -18.26 -27.02
CA GLN A 95 -45.41 -16.93 -26.40
C GLN A 95 -45.40 -16.92 -24.86
N ILE A 96 -45.63 -18.07 -24.22
CA ILE A 96 -45.60 -18.22 -22.76
C ILE A 96 -44.16 -18.15 -22.23
N GLU A 97 -43.21 -18.70 -22.99
CA GLU A 97 -41.78 -18.66 -22.62
C GLU A 97 -41.18 -17.24 -22.77
N ASP A 98 -41.74 -16.42 -23.68
CA ASP A 98 -41.30 -15.03 -23.87
C ASP A 98 -41.74 -14.12 -22.71
N GLU A 99 -42.91 -14.35 -22.12
CA GLU A 99 -43.39 -13.60 -20.95
C GLU A 99 -42.67 -13.99 -19.66
N GLU A 100 -42.33 -15.27 -19.50
CA GLU A 100 -41.50 -15.75 -18.38
C GLU A 100 -40.09 -15.18 -18.46
N ALA A 101 -39.45 -15.20 -19.63
CA ALA A 101 -38.12 -14.63 -19.83
C ALA A 101 -38.05 -13.13 -19.52
N LYS A 102 -39.14 -12.38 -19.77
CA LYS A 102 -39.21 -10.94 -19.51
C LYS A 102 -39.32 -10.61 -18.02
N LYS A 103 -40.04 -11.42 -17.25
CA LYS A 103 -40.15 -11.27 -15.79
C LYS A 103 -38.85 -11.66 -15.09
N GLU A 104 -38.21 -12.73 -15.56
CA GLU A 104 -36.89 -13.14 -15.08
C GLU A 104 -35.84 -12.04 -15.31
N GLU A 105 -35.96 -11.29 -16.41
CA GLU A 105 -35.09 -10.16 -16.72
C GLU A 105 -35.27 -8.96 -15.79
N GLU A 106 -36.52 -8.53 -15.53
CA GLU A 106 -36.80 -7.41 -14.60
C GLU A 106 -36.39 -7.74 -13.16
N GLU A 107 -36.63 -8.99 -12.71
CA GLU A 107 -36.25 -9.44 -11.36
C GLU A 107 -34.72 -9.53 -11.20
N LEU A 108 -34.00 -9.90 -12.26
CA LEU A 108 -32.54 -9.92 -12.29
C LEU A 108 -31.95 -8.50 -12.28
N GLU A 109 -32.58 -7.52 -12.94
CA GLU A 109 -32.12 -6.12 -12.94
C GLU A 109 -32.15 -5.48 -11.55
N GLU A 110 -33.20 -5.71 -10.75
CA GLU A 110 -33.30 -5.16 -9.39
C GLU A 110 -32.30 -5.80 -8.40
N LEU A 111 -32.10 -7.11 -8.50
CA LEU A 111 -31.18 -7.87 -7.62
C LEU A 111 -29.71 -7.46 -7.83
N LEU A 112 -29.37 -7.03 -9.04
CA LEU A 112 -28.01 -6.67 -9.42
C LEU A 112 -27.55 -5.29 -8.92
N HIS A 113 -28.46 -4.37 -8.60
CA HIS A 113 -28.10 -2.97 -8.35
C HIS A 113 -27.44 -2.72 -6.98
N ASP A 114 -27.86 -3.45 -5.94
CA ASP A 114 -27.27 -3.38 -4.59
C ASP A 114 -26.04 -4.31 -4.45
N ASP A 115 -26.04 -5.44 -5.16
CA ASP A 115 -24.93 -6.40 -5.13
C ASP A 115 -23.72 -5.93 -5.95
N PHE A 116 -23.92 -5.16 -7.03
CA PHE A 116 -22.83 -4.63 -7.82
C PHE A 116 -21.93 -3.67 -7.02
N LEU A 117 -22.49 -2.86 -6.12
CA LEU A 117 -21.69 -1.99 -5.25
C LEU A 117 -20.82 -2.82 -4.29
N LYS A 118 -21.35 -3.90 -3.72
CA LYS A 118 -20.58 -4.82 -2.86
C LYS A 118 -19.45 -5.48 -3.64
N VAL A 119 -19.72 -5.95 -4.86
CA VAL A 119 -18.72 -6.53 -5.76
C VAL A 119 -17.63 -5.52 -6.10
N TYR A 120 -17.98 -4.26 -6.39
CA TYR A 120 -17.01 -3.21 -6.66
C TYR A 120 -16.11 -2.93 -5.45
N LEU A 121 -16.71 -2.82 -4.26
CA LEU A 121 -15.97 -2.61 -3.01
C LEU A 121 -14.99 -3.78 -2.75
N GLN A 122 -15.46 -5.03 -2.90
CA GLN A 122 -14.62 -6.21 -2.77
C GLN A 122 -13.45 -6.19 -3.75
N LYS A 123 -13.72 -5.97 -5.04
CA LYS A 123 -12.69 -5.87 -6.08
C LYS A 123 -11.67 -4.79 -5.75
N ARG A 124 -12.12 -3.62 -5.28
CA ARG A 124 -11.23 -2.51 -4.96
C ARG A 124 -10.32 -2.82 -3.79
N MET A 125 -10.84 -3.49 -2.77
CA MET A 125 -10.03 -3.90 -1.63
C MET A 125 -9.07 -5.04 -1.99
N GLU A 126 -9.49 -5.99 -2.84
CA GLU A 126 -8.63 -7.06 -3.34
C GLU A 126 -7.43 -6.49 -4.12
N GLU A 127 -7.64 -5.49 -4.98
CA GLU A 127 -6.56 -4.79 -5.68
C GLU A 127 -5.54 -4.16 -4.71
N MET A 128 -6.00 -3.60 -3.58
CA MET A 128 -5.11 -3.08 -2.55
C MET A 128 -4.34 -4.20 -1.86
N LEU A 129 -5.01 -5.30 -1.50
CA LEU A 129 -4.38 -6.45 -0.84
C LEU A 129 -3.42 -7.20 -1.78
N THR A 130 -3.65 -7.19 -3.09
CA THR A 130 -2.81 -7.88 -4.08
C THR A 130 -1.40 -7.31 -4.09
N LYS A 131 -1.24 -6.00 -3.90
CA LYS A 131 0.07 -5.37 -3.74
C LYS A 131 0.82 -5.93 -2.55
N ILE A 132 0.12 -6.11 -1.44
CA ILE A 132 0.67 -6.69 -0.21
C ILE A 132 1.04 -8.16 -0.46
N LYS A 133 0.16 -8.94 -1.09
CA LYS A 133 0.42 -10.35 -1.47
C LYS A 133 1.61 -10.54 -2.43
N SER A 134 1.98 -9.52 -3.21
CA SER A 134 3.12 -9.58 -4.13
C SER A 134 4.49 -9.46 -3.45
N LEU A 135 4.52 -9.11 -2.17
CA LEU A 135 5.74 -8.96 -1.39
C LEU A 135 6.41 -10.33 -1.13
N PRO A 136 7.75 -10.34 -0.98
CA PRO A 136 8.48 -11.55 -0.60
C PRO A 136 8.02 -12.08 0.76
N VAL A 137 8.11 -13.41 0.91
CA VAL A 137 7.77 -14.14 2.14
C VAL A 137 9.06 -14.62 2.81
N PHE A 138 9.26 -14.23 4.06
CA PHE A 138 10.42 -14.57 4.89
C PHE A 138 10.08 -15.68 5.90
N GLY A 139 9.04 -15.46 6.73
CA GLY A 139 8.49 -16.45 7.66
C GLY A 139 9.42 -16.88 8.82
N ARG A 140 10.56 -16.20 9.02
CA ARG A 140 11.56 -16.53 10.06
C ARG A 140 12.44 -15.34 10.40
N VAL A 141 13.06 -15.37 11.58
CA VAL A 141 14.07 -14.39 11.99
C VAL A 141 15.44 -14.71 11.36
N ILE A 142 15.98 -13.76 10.61
CA ILE A 142 17.29 -13.86 9.95
C ILE A 142 18.39 -13.37 10.90
N ASN A 143 19.43 -14.17 11.11
CA ASN A 143 20.57 -13.76 11.94
C ASN A 143 21.63 -13.08 11.07
N LEU A 144 21.94 -11.83 11.38
CA LEU A 144 22.97 -11.03 10.72
C LEU A 144 24.28 -11.14 11.50
N ASN A 145 25.36 -11.51 10.82
CA ASN A 145 26.68 -11.79 11.40
C ASN A 145 27.72 -10.71 11.10
N SER A 146 27.41 -9.74 10.25
CA SER A 146 28.29 -8.61 9.90
C SER A 146 27.50 -7.30 9.76
N ALA A 147 28.20 -6.18 9.89
CA ALA A 147 27.66 -4.86 9.57
C ALA A 147 27.31 -4.74 8.07
N ASP A 148 28.07 -5.40 7.19
CA ASP A 148 27.78 -5.41 5.75
C ASP A 148 26.47 -6.15 5.44
N GLU A 149 26.22 -7.28 6.12
CA GLU A 149 24.96 -8.01 6.00
C GLU A 149 23.77 -7.18 6.49
N PHE A 150 23.98 -6.32 7.50
CA PHE A 150 22.96 -5.37 7.95
C PHE A 150 22.64 -4.32 6.89
N LEU A 151 23.66 -3.71 6.28
CA LEU A 151 23.45 -2.73 5.20
C LEU A 151 22.76 -3.39 4.00
N ASP A 152 23.24 -4.56 3.59
CA ASP A 152 22.63 -5.33 2.50
C ASP A 152 21.18 -5.71 2.80
N ALA A 153 20.86 -6.05 4.05
CA ALA A 153 19.50 -6.41 4.44
C ALA A 153 18.53 -5.23 4.33
N VAL A 154 19.00 -3.98 4.46
CA VAL A 154 18.21 -2.74 4.39
C VAL A 154 18.19 -2.15 2.98
N ASP A 155 19.36 -2.01 2.35
CA ASP A 155 19.52 -1.25 1.10
C ASP A 155 19.11 -2.04 -0.15
N LYS A 156 19.26 -3.37 -0.13
CA LYS A 156 18.94 -4.25 -1.28
C LYS A 156 17.51 -4.80 -1.26
N GLU A 157 16.71 -4.43 -0.26
CA GLU A 157 15.35 -4.94 -0.10
C GLU A 157 14.32 -4.14 -0.92
N GLN A 158 13.17 -4.74 -1.22
CA GLN A 158 12.09 -4.05 -1.89
C GLN A 158 11.55 -2.88 -1.04
N LYS A 159 11.21 -1.75 -1.69
CA LYS A 159 10.79 -0.50 -1.00
C LYS A 159 9.58 -0.70 -0.06
N ASP A 160 8.63 -1.52 -0.49
CA ASP A 160 7.38 -1.75 0.25
C ASP A 160 7.54 -2.71 1.45
N VAL A 161 8.65 -3.45 1.52
CA VAL A 161 8.94 -4.37 2.63
C VAL A 161 9.35 -3.59 3.87
N THR A 162 8.76 -3.95 5.00
CA THR A 162 9.17 -3.43 6.31
C THR A 162 10.17 -4.40 6.93
N ILE A 163 11.26 -3.84 7.47
CA ILE A 163 12.38 -4.60 8.01
C ILE A 163 12.50 -4.25 9.48
N VAL A 164 12.40 -5.25 10.35
CA VAL A 164 12.52 -5.10 11.80
C VAL A 164 13.82 -5.74 12.24
N ILE A 165 14.73 -4.94 12.81
CA ILE A 165 16.07 -5.37 13.22
C ILE A 165 16.16 -5.27 14.73
N HIS A 166 16.33 -6.42 15.37
CA HIS A 166 16.57 -6.53 16.80
C HIS A 166 18.06 -6.49 17.10
N LEU A 167 18.49 -5.42 17.76
CA LEU A 167 19.82 -5.28 18.33
C LEU A 167 19.84 -5.92 19.72
N TYR A 168 20.63 -6.98 19.86
CA TYR A 168 20.69 -7.78 21.08
C TYR A 168 22.14 -8.05 21.54
N GLU A 169 22.28 -8.52 22.77
CA GLU A 169 23.53 -9.07 23.29
C GLU A 169 23.22 -10.31 24.12
N ASP A 170 24.18 -11.24 24.19
CA ASP A 170 24.03 -12.44 25.02
C ASP A 170 24.03 -12.08 26.52
N ASN A 171 23.36 -12.88 27.35
CA ASN A 171 23.22 -12.70 28.81
C ASN A 171 22.29 -11.56 29.27
N ASN A 172 21.28 -11.22 28.47
CA ASN A 172 20.21 -10.31 28.87
C ASN A 172 18.85 -11.01 28.68
N SER A 173 18.08 -11.16 29.76
CA SER A 173 16.78 -11.86 29.77
C SER A 173 15.76 -11.19 28.85
N SER A 174 15.70 -9.85 28.83
CA SER A 174 14.79 -9.12 27.94
C SER A 174 15.13 -9.32 26.46
N CYS A 175 16.39 -9.56 26.12
CA CYS A 175 16.78 -9.91 24.74
C CYS A 175 16.34 -11.31 24.35
N GLU A 176 16.44 -12.26 25.27
CA GLU A 176 15.99 -13.64 25.06
C GLU A 176 14.48 -13.68 24.87
N ALA A 177 13.73 -12.97 25.73
CA ALA A 177 12.29 -12.78 25.58
C ALA A 177 11.93 -12.14 24.23
N MET A 178 12.60 -11.04 23.86
CA MET A 178 12.37 -10.37 22.57
C MET A 178 12.67 -11.29 21.37
N ASN A 179 13.74 -12.09 21.43
CA ASN A 179 14.04 -13.05 20.38
C ASN A 179 12.92 -14.08 20.21
N GLY A 180 12.39 -14.63 21.31
CA GLY A 180 11.25 -15.56 21.27
C GLY A 180 9.97 -14.91 20.72
N CYS A 181 9.71 -13.65 21.10
CA CYS A 181 8.59 -12.87 20.56
C CYS A 181 8.72 -12.69 19.04
N LEU A 182 9.89 -12.26 18.57
CA LEU A 182 10.12 -12.03 17.14
C LEU A 182 10.12 -13.31 16.32
N THR A 183 10.52 -14.45 16.89
CA THR A 183 10.35 -15.75 16.23
C THR A 183 8.87 -16.02 15.95
N SER A 184 8.01 -15.84 16.96
CA SER A 184 6.57 -16.02 16.81
C SER A 184 5.98 -15.02 15.78
N LEU A 185 6.32 -13.73 15.91
CA LEU A 185 5.85 -12.69 14.99
C LEU A 185 6.32 -12.89 13.56
N SER A 186 7.49 -13.49 13.34
CA SER A 186 8.00 -13.74 11.99
C SER A 186 7.18 -14.79 11.23
N GLU A 187 6.53 -15.71 11.94
CA GLU A 187 5.60 -16.68 11.36
C GLU A 187 4.25 -16.03 11.07
N ASP A 188 3.77 -15.18 11.98
CA ASP A 188 2.51 -14.45 11.86
C ASP A 188 2.51 -13.35 10.80
N TYR A 189 3.68 -12.76 10.53
CA TYR A 189 3.89 -11.67 9.59
C TYR A 189 4.93 -12.03 8.53
N PRO A 190 4.63 -12.97 7.62
CA PRO A 190 5.58 -13.51 6.66
C PRO A 190 6.16 -12.47 5.70
N GLN A 191 5.44 -11.37 5.44
CA GLN A 191 5.85 -10.31 4.52
C GLN A 191 6.77 -9.25 5.16
N VAL A 192 6.96 -9.32 6.48
CA VAL A 192 7.86 -8.44 7.22
C VAL A 192 9.18 -9.18 7.42
N LYS A 193 10.28 -8.50 7.15
CA LYS A 193 11.62 -9.08 7.29
C LYS A 193 12.13 -8.87 8.70
N PHE A 194 12.07 -9.91 9.52
CA PHE A 194 12.63 -9.89 10.86
C PHE A 194 14.10 -10.32 10.84
N CYS A 195 14.95 -9.48 11.40
CA CYS A 195 16.38 -9.71 11.53
C CYS A 195 16.81 -9.53 12.99
N ARG A 196 17.88 -10.21 13.37
CA ARG A 196 18.57 -9.99 14.64
C ARG A 196 20.06 -9.77 14.39
N LEU A 197 20.67 -8.87 15.15
CA LEU A 197 22.08 -8.51 15.02
C LEU A 197 22.66 -8.28 16.42
N LYS A 198 23.82 -8.88 16.69
CA LYS A 198 24.52 -8.62 17.95
C LYS A 198 25.06 -7.20 17.96
N ALA A 199 24.81 -6.45 19.03
CA ALA A 199 25.32 -5.09 19.19
C ALA A 199 26.86 -5.03 19.18
N SER A 200 27.53 -6.12 19.57
CA SER A 200 28.97 -6.25 19.43
C SER A 200 29.47 -6.32 18.00
N ILE A 201 28.69 -6.89 17.09
CA ILE A 201 29.00 -6.97 15.66
C ILE A 201 28.67 -5.64 14.96
N ALA A 202 27.58 -4.98 15.39
CA ALA A 202 27.14 -3.70 14.85
C ALA A 202 28.09 -2.51 15.13
N GLY A 203 29.20 -2.72 15.86
CA GLY A 203 30.15 -1.65 16.18
C GLY A 203 29.63 -0.62 17.19
N LEU A 204 28.60 -0.95 17.96
CA LEU A 204 27.97 -0.02 18.91
C LEU A 204 28.82 0.20 20.18
N SER A 205 28.63 1.35 20.82
CA SER A 205 29.39 1.74 22.02
C SER A 205 29.13 0.80 23.21
N LYS A 206 30.11 0.65 24.10
CA LYS A 206 29.97 -0.16 25.33
C LYS A 206 28.78 0.28 26.18
N HIS A 207 28.51 1.59 26.27
CA HIS A 207 27.36 2.12 27.00
C HIS A 207 26.04 1.68 26.39
N PHE A 208 25.93 1.66 25.07
CA PHE A 208 24.72 1.20 24.39
C PHE A 208 24.48 -0.30 24.63
N LYS A 209 25.54 -1.12 24.62
CA LYS A 209 25.42 -2.56 24.88
C LYS A 209 24.82 -2.91 26.25
N ILE A 210 25.07 -2.06 27.25
CA ILE A 210 24.60 -2.29 28.62
C ILE A 210 23.22 -1.64 28.84
N ASN A 211 23.03 -0.41 28.35
CA ASN A 211 21.88 0.41 28.73
C ASN A 211 20.82 0.57 27.64
N GLY A 212 21.17 0.33 26.37
CA GLY A 212 20.32 0.58 25.22
C GLY A 212 19.61 -0.66 24.67
N ILE A 213 19.98 -1.85 25.12
CA ILE A 213 19.49 -3.12 24.61
C ILE A 213 18.40 -3.68 25.54
N PRO A 214 17.37 -4.40 25.05
CA PRO A 214 17.06 -4.67 23.64
C PRO A 214 16.61 -3.41 22.89
N ALA A 215 17.06 -3.27 21.64
CA ALA A 215 16.63 -2.18 20.76
C ALA A 215 16.04 -2.73 19.46
N LEU A 216 14.99 -2.07 18.97
CA LEU A 216 14.32 -2.38 17.72
C LEU A 216 14.50 -1.21 16.75
N LEU A 217 15.10 -1.51 15.60
CA LEU A 217 15.21 -0.59 14.48
C LEU A 217 14.26 -1.06 13.38
N ILE A 218 13.41 -0.18 12.89
CA ILE A 218 12.46 -0.49 11.83
C ILE A 218 12.79 0.37 10.61
N TYR A 219 12.97 -0.29 9.47
CA TYR A 219 13.26 0.34 8.19
C TYR A 219 12.16 0.05 7.17
N LYS A 220 11.92 1.01 6.28
CA LYS A 220 11.08 0.85 5.09
C LYS A 220 11.57 1.80 4.00
N SER A 221 11.66 1.36 2.75
CA SER A 221 12.19 2.17 1.63
C SER A 221 13.57 2.80 1.90
N GLY A 222 14.45 2.10 2.64
CA GLY A 222 15.77 2.63 3.04
C GLY A 222 15.75 3.74 4.10
N GLN A 223 14.58 4.08 4.64
CA GLN A 223 14.43 5.08 5.69
C GLN A 223 14.16 4.42 7.04
N ILE A 224 14.64 5.03 8.12
CA ILE A 224 14.32 4.62 9.50
C ILE A 224 12.92 5.11 9.82
N MET A 225 12.00 4.16 10.03
CA MET A 225 10.62 4.42 10.44
C MET A 225 10.49 4.49 11.96
N GLY A 226 11.27 3.68 12.67
CA GLY A 226 11.24 3.61 14.13
C GLY A 226 12.60 3.21 14.70
N ASN A 227 12.98 3.83 15.82
CA ASN A 227 14.17 3.48 16.58
C ASN A 227 13.80 3.47 18.05
N PHE A 228 13.60 2.27 18.58
CA PHE A 228 13.19 2.09 19.96
C PHE A 228 14.31 1.43 20.74
N VAL A 229 14.74 2.09 21.81
CA VAL A 229 15.91 1.74 22.60
C VAL A 229 15.44 1.35 23.98
N LYS A 230 16.06 0.32 24.57
CA LYS A 230 15.75 -0.16 25.93
C LYS A 230 14.30 -0.64 26.09
N MET A 231 13.84 -1.44 25.12
CA MET A 231 12.47 -1.98 25.09
C MET A 231 12.10 -2.80 26.32
N GLY A 232 13.08 -3.44 26.98
CA GLY A 232 12.83 -4.18 28.22
C GLY A 232 12.26 -3.30 29.34
N LYS A 233 12.52 -1.98 29.35
CA LYS A 233 11.91 -1.08 30.34
C LYS A 233 10.46 -0.72 29.99
N GLU A 234 10.15 -0.68 28.70
CA GLU A 234 8.84 -0.29 28.20
C GLU A 234 7.81 -1.42 28.38
N PHE A 235 8.23 -2.67 28.11
CA PHE A 235 7.39 -3.84 28.29
C PHE A 235 7.42 -4.42 29.72
N GLY A 236 8.47 -4.16 30.49
CA GLY A 236 8.68 -4.76 31.80
C GLY A 236 9.46 -6.09 31.74
N ASP A 237 9.51 -6.79 32.87
CA ASP A 237 10.34 -7.98 33.03
C ASP A 237 9.78 -9.20 32.27
N ASP A 238 8.45 -9.33 32.19
CA ASP A 238 7.73 -10.41 31.52
C ASP A 238 6.83 -9.83 30.42
N PHE A 239 7.18 -10.10 29.16
CA PHE A 239 6.38 -9.69 28.00
C PHE A 239 6.35 -10.78 26.93
N TYR A 240 5.32 -10.76 26.11
CA TYR A 240 5.03 -11.78 25.11
C TYR A 240 4.90 -11.19 23.70
N ALA A 241 4.79 -12.07 22.71
CA ALA A 241 4.66 -11.69 21.31
C ALA A 241 3.50 -10.72 21.07
N SER A 242 2.36 -10.90 21.77
CA SER A 242 1.19 -10.02 21.69
C SER A 242 1.46 -8.58 22.13
N ASP A 243 2.33 -8.38 23.12
CA ASP A 243 2.66 -7.05 23.63
C ASP A 243 3.52 -6.30 22.61
N VAL A 244 4.49 -7.00 22.01
CA VAL A 244 5.34 -6.48 20.95
C VAL A 244 4.54 -6.23 19.67
N GLU A 245 3.60 -7.13 19.34
CA GLU A 245 2.68 -6.97 18.20
C GLU A 245 1.84 -5.70 18.35
N THR A 246 1.15 -5.56 19.50
CA THR A 246 0.30 -4.40 19.79
C THR A 246 1.10 -3.11 19.71
N PHE A 247 2.29 -3.09 20.32
CA PHE A 247 3.18 -1.94 20.26
C PHE A 247 3.57 -1.55 18.84
N LEU A 248 3.94 -2.51 18.00
CA LEU A 248 4.31 -2.23 16.60
C LEU A 248 3.11 -1.82 15.75
N ILE A 249 1.91 -2.35 16.01
CA ILE A 249 0.67 -1.94 15.35
C ILE A 249 0.29 -0.51 15.74
N ASP A 250 0.34 -0.17 17.03
CA ASP A 250 0.00 1.17 17.55
C ASP A 250 0.90 2.26 16.95
N HIS A 251 2.16 1.92 16.64
CA HIS A 251 3.10 2.81 15.96
C HIS A 251 2.99 2.77 14.42
N GLY A 252 2.07 1.97 13.86
CA GLY A 252 1.85 1.85 12.42
C GLY A 252 2.97 1.13 11.67
N LEU A 253 3.75 0.29 12.36
CA LEU A 253 4.92 -0.42 11.83
C LEU A 253 4.58 -1.85 11.37
N LEU A 254 3.49 -2.42 11.88
CA LEU A 254 2.92 -3.68 11.40
C LEU A 254 1.50 -3.46 10.87
N PRO A 255 1.07 -4.25 9.87
CA PRO A 255 -0.31 -4.22 9.41
C PRO A 255 -1.23 -4.82 10.47
N ASP A 256 -2.32 -4.10 10.77
CA ASP A 256 -3.34 -4.60 11.68
C ASP A 256 -4.28 -5.58 10.96
N LYS A 257 -4.24 -6.85 11.37
CA LYS A 257 -5.10 -7.91 10.83
C LYS A 257 -6.59 -7.67 11.15
N THR A 258 -6.90 -6.92 12.21
CA THR A 258 -8.28 -6.64 12.63
C THR A 258 -8.97 -5.61 11.72
N LEU A 259 -8.20 -4.75 11.06
CA LEU A 259 -8.71 -3.72 10.14
C LEU A 259 -9.10 -4.26 8.75
N VAL A 260 -8.84 -5.54 8.47
CA VAL A 260 -9.27 -6.15 7.20
C VAL A 260 -10.81 -6.26 7.19
N PRO A 261 -11.55 -5.63 6.27
CA PRO A 261 -13.01 -5.65 6.31
C PRO A 261 -13.58 -7.07 6.17
N SER A 262 -14.68 -7.35 6.89
CA SER A 262 -15.35 -8.67 6.87
C SER A 262 -15.78 -9.11 5.46
N LEU A 263 -16.03 -8.15 4.56
CA LEU A 263 -16.33 -8.36 3.14
C LEU A 263 -15.29 -9.21 2.38
N ILE A 264 -14.05 -9.32 2.90
CA ILE A 264 -12.95 -10.06 2.25
C ILE A 264 -12.47 -11.25 3.12
N ARG A 265 -12.90 -11.36 4.38
CA ARG A 265 -12.45 -12.44 5.29
C ARG A 265 -13.04 -13.81 4.94
N GLY A 266 -14.02 -13.88 4.04
CA GLY A 266 -14.80 -15.08 3.73
C GLY A 266 -14.44 -15.81 2.44
N THR A 267 -13.28 -15.53 1.84
CA THR A 267 -12.84 -16.14 0.57
C THR A 267 -11.62 -17.04 0.71
N GLU A 268 -11.39 -17.64 1.88
CA GLU A 268 -10.34 -18.64 2.14
C GLU A 268 -10.94 -20.01 2.47
#